data_AF-A0A840DP46-F1
#
_entry.id   AF-A0A840DP46-F1
#
_cell.length_a   1.000
_cell.length_b   1.000
_cell.length_c   1.000
_cell.angle_alpha   90.00
_cell.angle_beta   90.00
_cell.angle_gamma   90.00
#
_symmetry.space_group_name_H-M   'P 1'
#
loop_
_entity.id
_entity.type
_entity.pdbx_description
1 polymer ?
#
loop_
_entity_poly.entity_id
_entity_poly.type
_entity_poly.pdbx_seq_one_letter_code
_entity_poly.pdbx_strand_id
1 'polypeptide(L)' 'MKAYRVCWHSWVEDGSILEGRSLVYADSPEEAAEQVVWKKTKEYRLKPEWMRIESVTEIPSLHTEQKAAL' A
#
# COMPACT_ATOMS: atom_id res chain seq x y z
N MET A 1 -9.05 -11.29 5.41
CA MET A 1 -8.04 -10.22 5.43
C MET A 1 -6.74 -10.61 6.12
N LYS A 2 -5.66 -10.54 5.35
CA LYS A 2 -4.28 -10.74 5.79
C LYS A 2 -3.58 -9.39 5.88
N ALA A 3 -2.54 -9.28 6.71
CA ALA A 3 -1.69 -8.09 6.72
C ALA A 3 -0.63 -8.17 5.63
N TYR A 4 -0.42 -7.07 4.92
CA TYR A 4 0.63 -6.91 3.93
C TYR A 4 1.47 -5.68 4.23
N ARG A 5 2.79 -5.82 4.16
CA ARG A 5 3.71 -4.69 3.99
C ARG A 5 3.87 -4.43 2.50
N VAL A 6 3.55 -3.22 2.08
CA VAL A 6 3.77 -2.75 0.71
C VAL A 6 4.87 -1.69 0.74
N CYS A 7 5.98 -1.95 0.06
CA CYS A 7 7.04 -0.97 -0.16
C CYS A 7 6.81 -0.29 -1.51
N TRP A 8 6.92 1.03 -1.54
CA TRP A 8 6.63 1.82 -2.72
C TRP A 8 7.54 3.04 -2.81
N HIS A 9 7.72 3.53 -4.04
CA HIS A 9 8.25 4.86 -4.28
C HIS A 9 7.42 5.57 -5.35
N SER A 10 7.57 6.89 -5.44
CA SER A 10 6.98 7.71 -6.49
C SER A 10 7.91 8.84 -6.87
N TRP A 11 7.90 9.20 -8.15
CA TRP A 11 8.44 10.49 -8.58
C TRP A 11 7.47 11.62 -8.26
N VAL A 12 8.01 12.80 -8.02
CA VAL A 12 7.28 14.07 -7.92
C VAL A 12 7.81 15.05 -8.97
N GLU A 13 7.06 16.13 -9.24
CA GLU A 13 7.34 17.02 -10.39
C GLU A 13 8.68 17.75 -10.31
N ASP A 14 9.22 17.97 -9.11
CA ASP A 14 10.53 18.59 -8.92
C ASP A 14 11.71 17.62 -9.16
N GLY A 15 11.42 16.37 -9.54
CA GLY A 15 12.40 15.33 -9.81
C GLY A 15 12.87 14.58 -8.56
N SER A 16 12.39 14.93 -7.37
CA SER A 16 12.66 14.15 -6.16
C SER A 16 11.85 12.85 -6.11
N ILE A 17 12.25 11.95 -5.22
CA ILE A 17 11.62 10.64 -5.01
C ILE A 17 11.03 10.62 -3.61
N LEU A 18 9.75 10.27 -3.53
CA LEU A 18 9.09 9.95 -2.27
C LEU A 18 9.01 8.43 -2.12
N GLU A 19 9.56 7.91 -1.04
CA GLU A 19 9.53 6.48 -0.71
C GLU A 19 8.71 6.21 0.55
N GLY A 20 8.16 5.01 0.65
CA GLY A 20 7.31 4.66 1.77
C GLY A 20 7.11 3.16 1.96
N ARG A 21 6.68 2.83 3.18
CA ARG A 21 6.22 1.49 3.56
C ARG A 21 4.83 1.64 4.14
N SER A 22 3.89 0.82 3.70
CA SER A 22 2.52 0.86 4.16
C SER A 22 2.09 -0.51 4.64
N LEU A 23 1.53 -0.55 5.85
CA LEU A 23 0.85 -1.73 6.37
C LEU A 23 -0.63 -1.63 5.98
N VAL A 24 -1.12 -2.61 5.24
CA VAL A 24 -2.52 -2.68 4.81
C VAL A 24 -3.10 -4.07 5.08
N TYR A 25 -4.41 -4.13 5.29
CA TYR A 25 -5.14 -5.37 5.39
C TYR A 25 -6.00 -5.55 4.14
N ALA A 26 -5.82 -6.68 3.47
CA ALA A 26 -6.46 -6.98 2.19
C ALA A 26 -6.68 -8.50 2.07
N ASP A 27 -7.50 -8.93 1.12
CA ASP A 27 -7.73 -10.35 0.86
C ASP A 27 -6.72 -10.94 -0.14
N SER A 28 -6.04 -10.09 -0.93
CA SER A 28 -4.94 -10.51 -1.81
C SER A 28 -3.77 -9.50 -1.86
N PRO A 29 -2.57 -9.91 -2.32
CA PRO A 29 -1.45 -9.01 -2.56
C PRO A 29 -1.76 -7.91 -3.59
N GLU A 30 -2.52 -8.22 -4.64
CA GLU A 30 -2.93 -7.29 -5.68
C GLU A 30 -3.82 -6.19 -5.10
N GLU A 31 -4.81 -6.57 -4.29
CA GLU A 31 -5.68 -5.62 -3.61
C GLU A 31 -4.89 -4.74 -2.63
N ALA A 32 -3.93 -5.31 -1.89
CA ALA A 32 -3.03 -4.54 -1.02
C ALA A 32 -2.24 -3.47 -1.81
N ALA A 33 -1.72 -3.82 -2.98
CA ALA A 33 -1.03 -2.90 -3.86
C ALA A 33 -1.96 -1.78 -4.37
N GLU A 34 -3.14 -2.14 -4.88
CA GLU A 34 -4.14 -1.18 -5.37
C GLU A 34 -4.59 -0.19 -4.29
N GLN A 35 -4.86 -0.70 -3.07
CA GLN A 35 -5.21 0.15 -1.93
C GLN A 35 -4.11 1.17 -1.62
N VAL A 36 -2.83 0.76 -1.69
CA VAL A 36 -1.70 1.65 -1.42
C VAL A 36 -1.55 2.68 -2.53
N VAL A 37 -1.63 2.28 -3.81
CA VAL A 37 -1.59 3.22 -4.93
C VAL A 37 -2.70 4.26 -4.79
N TRP A 38 -3.94 3.83 -4.59
CA TRP A 38 -5.08 4.74 -4.45
C TRP A 38 -4.97 5.69 -3.25
N LYS A 39 -4.59 5.18 -2.08
CA LYS A 39 -4.48 5.99 -0.87
C LYS A 39 -3.35 7.01 -0.98
N LYS A 40 -2.15 6.57 -1.41
CA LYS A 40 -0.95 7.42 -1.41
C LYS A 40 -0.93 8.44 -2.53
N THR A 41 -1.46 8.10 -3.71
CA THR A 41 -1.66 9.07 -4.80
C THR A 41 -2.59 10.21 -4.38
N LYS A 42 -3.64 9.92 -3.61
CA LYS A 42 -4.52 10.96 -3.05
C LYS A 42 -3.88 11.77 -1.92
N GLU A 43 -3.24 11.10 -0.97
CA GLU A 43 -2.63 11.72 0.21
C GLU A 43 -1.54 12.72 -0.18
N TYR A 44 -0.68 12.34 -1.12
CA TYR A 44 0.46 13.14 -1.56
C TYR A 44 0.22 13.85 -2.90
N ARG A 45 -1.00 13.77 -3.46
CA ARG A 45 -1.37 14.35 -4.78
C ARG A 45 -0.42 13.91 -5.90
N LEU A 46 -0.05 12.63 -5.91
CA LEU A 46 0.86 12.04 -6.89
C LEU A 46 0.09 11.55 -8.11
N LYS A 47 0.76 11.56 -9.27
CA LYS A 47 0.26 10.90 -10.47
C LYS A 47 0.37 9.38 -10.31
N PRO A 48 -0.73 8.60 -10.44
CA PRO A 48 -0.69 7.14 -10.24
C PRO A 48 0.34 6.43 -11.12
N GLU A 49 0.54 6.89 -12.35
CA GLU A 49 1.52 6.36 -13.30
C GLU A 49 2.99 6.55 -12.86
N TRP A 50 3.23 7.44 -11.90
CA TRP A 50 4.56 7.71 -11.33
C TRP A 50 4.82 6.95 -10.04
N MET A 51 3.84 6.22 -9.52
CA MET A 51 4.01 5.39 -8.35
C MET A 51 4.41 3.96 -8.77
N ARG A 52 5.36 3.38 -8.05
CA ARG A 52 5.82 2.00 -8.24
C ARG A 52 5.74 1.25 -6.93
N ILE A 53 5.19 0.04 -7.01
CA ILE A 53 5.23 -0.94 -5.94
C ILE A 53 6.50 -1.77 -6.13
N GLU A 54 7.36 -1.75 -5.12
CA GLU A 54 8.63 -2.50 -5.15
C GLU A 54 8.45 -3.92 -4.62
N SER A 55 7.64 -4.06 -3.58
CA SER A 55 7.33 -5.37 -3.01
C SER A 55 6.01 -5.33 -2.23
N VAL A 56 5.33 -6.48 -2.25
CA VAL A 56 4.19 -6.79 -1.40
C VAL A 56 4.55 -8.05 -0.62
N THR A 57 4.61 -7.95 0.70
CA THR A 57 4.99 -9.07 1.58
C THR A 57 3.87 -9.32 2.59
N GLU A 58 3.28 -10.51 2.57
CA GLU A 58 2.37 -10.94 3.64
C GLU A 58 3.13 -10.96 4.97
N ILE A 59 2.49 -10.51 6.05
CA ILE A 59 3.03 -10.55 7.41
C ILE A 59 2.21 -11.57 8.20
N PRO A 60 2.63 -12.85 8.26
CA PRO A 60 1.82 -13.92 8.85
C PRO A 60 1.56 -13.74 10.34
N SER A 61 2.38 -12.97 11.05
CA SER A 61 2.19 -12.69 12.48
C SER A 61 1.07 -11.68 12.75
N LEU A 62 0.54 -11.02 11.72
CA LEU A 62 -0.51 -10.01 11.84
C LEU A 62 -1.76 -10.50 11.08
N HIS A 63 -2.66 -11.14 11.82
CA HIS A 63 -4.00 -11.44 11.33
C HIS A 63 -5.00 -10.52 12.00
N THR A 64 -5.93 -9.97 11.22
CA THR A 64 -7.11 -9.31 11.80
C THR A 64 -8.16 -10.39 12.02
N GLU A 65 -8.43 -10.75 13.27
CA GLU A 65 -9.67 -11.43 13.62
C GLU A 65 -10.81 -10.44 13.36
N GLN A 66 -11.63 -10.68 12.33
CA GLN A 66 -12.88 -9.95 12.19
C GLN A 66 -13.75 -10.31 13.41
N LYS A 67 -13.77 -9.44 14.44
CA LYS A 67 -14.93 -9.37 15.32
C LYS A 67 -16.08 -8.84 14.48
N ALA A 68 -16.85 -9.75 13.92
CA ALA A 68 -18.22 -9.48 13.52
C ALA A 68 -18.95 -9.01 14.79
N ALA A 69 -19.14 -7.70 14.94
CA ALA A 69 -20.13 -7.18 15.85
C ALA A 69 -21.49 -7.41 15.17
N LEU A 70 -22.24 -8.37 15.73
CA LEU A 70 -23.67 -8.59 15.53
C LEU A 70 -24.48 -7.32 15.81
#